data_AF-A0A672L6S8-F1
#
_entry.id   AF-A0A672L6S8-F1
#
_cell.length_a   1.000
_cell.length_b   1.000
_cell.length_c   1.000
_cell.angle_alpha   90.00
_cell.angle_beta   90.00
_cell.angle_gamma   90.00
#
_symmetry.space_group_name_H-M   'P 1'
#
loop_
_entity.id
_entity.type
_entity.pdbx_description
1 polymer ?
#
loop_
_entity_poly.entity_id
_entity_poly.type
_entity_poly.pdbx_seq_one_letter_code
_entity_poly.pdbx_strand_id
1 'polypeptide(L)'
;MLLLLRVLMLSLLSGGSVKVVQNFESGCGQLFANGKSPTRFPGPQYRQICQTLNNDVYYATFYDTDNKIPVYSAYKFEGLKDCTRLDKWYIEPQVSQWRVLEKKIAEELSDQCLPKKYSVYIVTGVVPGTGNINNRVKVPSHFWTVYCCLDNNNRCQISSGFIGENKKDTPKNKTVKDLETDLATLYNVDSFELFDNSTKLPPKKQKFFKFLDVRL
;
A
#
# COMPACT_ATOMS: atom_id res chain seq x y z
N MET A 1 25.81 -28.61 -26.27
CA MET A 1 25.66 -27.24 -26.80
C MET A 1 24.21 -26.72 -26.76
N LEU A 2 23.18 -27.51 -27.13
CA LEU A 2 21.77 -27.07 -27.07
C LEU A 2 21.22 -26.78 -25.66
N LEU A 3 21.72 -27.47 -24.62
CA LEU A 3 21.31 -27.22 -23.23
C LEU A 3 21.77 -25.85 -22.71
N LEU A 4 22.97 -25.39 -23.11
CA LEU A 4 23.49 -24.06 -22.75
C LEU A 4 22.69 -22.93 -23.42
N LEU A 5 22.27 -23.12 -24.67
CA LEU A 5 21.39 -22.17 -25.37
C LEU A 5 20.00 -22.08 -24.72
N ARG A 6 19.44 -23.18 -24.22
CA ARG A 6 18.16 -23.14 -23.51
C ARG A 6 18.26 -22.43 -22.15
N VAL A 7 19.35 -22.62 -21.40
CA VAL A 7 19.58 -21.92 -20.13
C VAL A 7 19.78 -20.41 -20.34
N LEU A 8 20.51 -19.99 -21.39
CA LEU A 8 20.67 -18.56 -21.72
C LEU A 8 19.34 -17.89 -22.13
N MET A 9 18.46 -18.63 -22.82
CA MET A 9 17.15 -18.11 -23.25
C MET A 9 16.14 -18.01 -22.09
N LEU A 10 16.32 -18.77 -21.00
CA LEU A 10 15.50 -18.61 -19.78
C LEU A 10 15.87 -17.35 -18.98
N SER A 11 17.12 -16.89 -19.01
CA SER A 11 17.52 -15.64 -18.32
C SER A 11 17.02 -14.36 -19.00
N LEU A 12 16.60 -14.43 -20.26
CA LEU A 12 16.12 -13.27 -21.04
C LEU A 12 14.61 -13.01 -20.90
N LEU A 13 13.88 -13.83 -20.13
CA LEU A 13 12.42 -13.76 -20.02
C LEU A 13 11.92 -13.19 -18.68
N SER A 14 12.79 -12.88 -17.70
CA SER A 14 12.36 -12.24 -16.46
C SER A 14 12.58 -10.73 -16.53
N GLY A 15 11.64 -10.01 -17.16
CA GLY A 15 11.63 -8.54 -17.10
C GLY A 15 11.43 -8.00 -15.67
N GLY A 16 10.91 -8.83 -14.76
CA GLY A 16 10.73 -8.49 -13.35
C GLY A 16 11.99 -8.75 -12.52
N SER A 17 12.40 -7.77 -11.71
CA SER A 17 13.46 -7.94 -10.71
C SER A 17 13.02 -7.43 -9.35
N VAL A 18 13.45 -8.11 -8.28
CA VAL A 18 13.18 -7.73 -6.89
C VAL A 18 14.51 -7.51 -6.19
N LYS A 19 14.67 -6.36 -5.54
CA LYS A 19 15.91 -5.98 -4.86
C LYS A 19 15.63 -5.55 -3.43
N VAL A 20 16.36 -6.15 -2.49
CA VAL A 20 16.47 -5.62 -1.13
C VAL A 20 17.37 -4.38 -1.19
N VAL A 21 16.84 -3.23 -0.81
CA VAL A 21 17.57 -1.96 -0.82
C VAL A 21 17.98 -1.56 0.59
N GLN A 22 19.07 -0.80 0.69
CA GLN A 22 19.48 -0.21 1.97
C GLN A 22 18.54 0.91 2.40
N ASN A 23 18.04 1.68 1.43
CA ASN A 23 17.15 2.80 1.68
C ASN A 23 16.13 2.97 0.56
N PHE A 24 14.85 3.15 0.92
CA PHE A 24 13.79 3.45 -0.03
C PHE A 24 14.01 4.75 -0.76
N GLU A 25 14.39 5.82 -0.05
CA GLU A 25 14.48 7.15 -0.64
C GLU A 25 15.46 7.21 -1.83
N SER A 26 16.53 6.40 -1.84
CA SER A 26 17.45 6.29 -2.98
C SER A 26 17.11 5.17 -3.97
N GLY A 27 16.33 4.17 -3.56
CA GLY A 27 16.02 2.99 -4.38
C GLY A 27 14.69 3.07 -5.14
N CYS A 28 13.63 3.43 -4.44
CA CYS A 28 12.27 3.52 -4.97
C CYS A 28 11.47 4.69 -4.37
N GLY A 29 12.15 5.78 -4.05
CA GLY A 29 11.58 7.00 -3.48
C GLY A 29 10.43 7.56 -4.32
N GLN A 30 10.45 7.37 -5.64
CA GLN A 30 9.40 7.85 -6.55
C GLN A 30 8.00 7.26 -6.31
N LEU A 31 7.88 6.21 -5.49
CA LEU A 31 6.62 5.58 -5.11
C LEU A 31 5.99 6.18 -3.85
N PHE A 32 6.64 7.16 -3.24
CA PHE A 32 6.15 7.83 -2.04
C PHE A 32 5.90 9.32 -2.31
N ALA A 33 4.85 9.86 -1.68
CA ALA A 33 4.57 11.29 -1.73
C ALA A 33 5.77 12.07 -1.19
N ASN A 34 6.21 13.11 -1.93
CA ASN A 34 7.41 13.88 -1.64
C ASN A 34 8.70 13.05 -1.46
N GLY A 35 8.73 11.84 -2.01
CA GLY A 35 9.88 10.95 -1.93
C GLY A 35 10.15 10.35 -0.55
N LYS A 36 9.22 10.49 0.43
CA LYS A 36 9.42 10.08 1.81
C LYS A 36 8.58 8.87 2.19
N SER A 37 9.22 7.78 2.63
CA SER A 37 8.52 6.57 3.04
C SER A 37 7.77 6.75 4.38
N PRO A 38 6.72 5.96 4.64
CA PRO A 38 6.11 5.86 5.98
C PRO A 38 7.11 5.44 7.06
N THR A 39 6.69 5.53 8.33
CA THR A 39 7.46 5.05 9.49
C THR A 39 7.98 3.63 9.27
N ARG A 40 9.28 3.45 9.51
CA ARG A 40 9.96 2.16 9.49
C ARG A 40 10.38 1.80 10.91
N PHE A 41 10.39 0.51 11.20
CA PHE A 41 10.85 -0.02 12.47
C PHE A 41 12.32 -0.44 12.40
N PRO A 42 13.12 -0.21 13.45
CA PRO A 42 14.48 -0.72 13.51
C PRO A 42 14.45 -2.23 13.77
N GLY A 43 15.45 -2.95 13.25
CA GLY A 43 15.65 -4.35 13.57
C GLY A 43 16.10 -5.20 12.37
N PRO A 44 16.85 -6.28 12.63
CA PRO A 44 17.41 -7.13 11.58
C PRO A 44 16.35 -7.96 10.84
N GLN A 45 15.10 -8.02 11.30
CA GLN A 45 13.99 -8.69 10.62
C GLN A 45 13.35 -7.85 9.53
N TYR A 46 13.52 -6.53 9.58
CA TYR A 46 12.86 -5.65 8.61
C TYR A 46 13.69 -5.51 7.33
N ARG A 47 13.01 -5.60 6.19
CA ARG A 47 13.60 -5.49 4.85
C ARG A 47 12.87 -4.45 4.03
N GLN A 48 13.64 -3.64 3.33
CA GLN A 48 13.12 -2.69 2.35
C GLN A 48 13.30 -3.31 0.97
N ILE A 49 12.20 -3.46 0.23
CA ILE A 49 12.20 -4.18 -1.05
C ILE A 49 11.64 -3.26 -2.12
N CYS A 50 12.38 -3.06 -3.21
CA CYS A 50 11.87 -2.42 -4.42
C CYS A 50 11.62 -3.49 -5.47
N GLN A 51 10.43 -3.48 -6.08
CA GLN A 51 10.03 -4.38 -7.16
C GLN A 51 9.98 -3.60 -8.47
N THR A 52 10.66 -4.14 -9.47
CA THR A 52 10.83 -3.51 -10.78
C THR A 52 10.36 -4.43 -11.88
N LEU A 53 9.87 -3.84 -12.97
CA LEU A 53 9.56 -4.52 -14.22
C LEU A 53 10.14 -3.68 -15.35
N ASN A 54 10.97 -4.28 -16.20
CA ASN A 54 11.66 -3.61 -17.30
C ASN A 54 12.44 -2.35 -16.85
N ASN A 55 13.08 -2.44 -15.68
CA ASN A 55 13.80 -1.37 -14.98
C ASN A 55 12.93 -0.23 -14.38
N ASP A 56 11.61 -0.25 -14.59
CA ASP A 56 10.71 0.68 -13.93
C ASP A 56 10.28 0.13 -12.56
N VAL A 57 10.29 0.98 -11.54
CA VAL A 57 9.87 0.60 -10.18
C VAL A 57 8.36 0.73 -10.06
N TYR A 58 7.70 -0.34 -9.63
CA TYR A 58 6.23 -0.38 -9.46
C TYR A 58 5.78 -0.48 -8.01
N TYR A 59 6.55 -1.16 -7.17
CA TYR A 59 6.20 -1.36 -5.77
C TYR A 59 7.39 -1.18 -4.84
N ALA A 60 7.13 -0.60 -3.67
CA ALA A 60 8.05 -0.56 -2.54
C ALA A 60 7.39 -1.25 -1.35
N THR A 61 8.02 -2.28 -0.78
CA THR A 61 7.44 -3.07 0.32
C THR A 61 8.39 -3.08 1.52
N PHE A 62 7.88 -2.64 2.67
CA PHE A 62 8.53 -2.79 3.96
C PHE A 62 8.06 -4.10 4.58
N TYR A 63 8.96 -5.08 4.67
CA TYR A 63 8.65 -6.47 4.96
C TYR A 63 9.26 -6.90 6.30
N ASP A 64 8.46 -7.57 7.12
CA ASP A 64 8.91 -8.23 8.35
C ASP A 64 9.16 -9.71 8.05
N THR A 65 10.43 -10.14 8.08
CA THR A 65 10.81 -11.52 7.77
C THR A 65 10.43 -12.53 8.83
N ASP A 66 10.30 -12.10 10.08
CA ASP A 66 10.01 -12.99 11.20
C ASP A 66 8.51 -13.31 11.23
N ASN A 67 7.68 -12.28 11.09
CA ASN A 67 6.22 -12.44 10.97
C ASN A 67 5.79 -12.85 9.56
N LYS A 68 6.66 -12.71 8.56
CA LYS A 68 6.42 -12.98 7.12
C LYS A 68 5.26 -12.17 6.54
N ILE A 69 5.16 -10.92 6.96
CA ILE A 69 4.10 -10.00 6.54
C ILE A 69 4.69 -8.73 5.90
N PRO A 70 4.03 -8.17 4.87
CA PRO A 70 4.34 -6.84 4.40
C PRO A 70 3.73 -5.82 5.37
N VAL A 71 4.54 -5.24 6.25
CA VAL A 71 4.10 -4.16 7.16
C VAL A 71 3.36 -3.09 6.35
N TYR A 72 3.94 -2.68 5.21
CA TYR A 72 3.23 -1.97 4.16
C TYR A 72 3.87 -2.17 2.78
N SER A 73 3.09 -1.87 1.74
CA SER A 73 3.53 -1.67 0.36
C SER A 73 3.00 -0.34 -0.19
N ALA A 74 3.80 0.32 -1.01
CA ALA A 74 3.48 1.60 -1.64
C ALA A 74 3.62 1.53 -3.17
N TYR A 75 2.75 2.24 -3.87
CA TYR A 75 2.73 2.33 -5.34
C TYR A 75 2.01 3.59 -5.81
N LYS A 76 2.21 3.92 -7.10
CA LYS A 76 1.47 4.99 -7.78
C LYS A 76 0.23 4.46 -8.46
N PHE A 77 -0.89 5.17 -8.32
CA PHE A 77 -2.10 4.89 -9.07
C PHE A 77 -2.12 5.69 -10.37
N GLU A 78 -2.18 4.98 -11.49
CA GLU A 78 -2.15 5.56 -12.84
C GLU A 78 -3.53 5.55 -13.53
N GLY A 79 -4.55 5.01 -12.87
CA GLY A 79 -5.88 4.82 -13.42
C GLY A 79 -6.37 3.38 -13.33
N LEU A 80 -7.66 3.21 -13.65
CA LEU A 80 -8.28 1.90 -13.80
C LEU A 80 -7.67 1.22 -15.02
N LYS A 81 -7.01 0.08 -14.79
CA LYS A 81 -6.57 -0.82 -15.86
C LYS A 81 -7.68 -1.86 -16.06
N ASP A 82 -8.00 -2.17 -17.33
CA ASP A 82 -8.89 -3.29 -17.68
C ASP A 82 -8.20 -4.61 -17.36
N CYS A 83 -8.17 -4.95 -16.08
CA CYS A 83 -7.61 -6.17 -15.56
C CYS A 83 -8.74 -6.99 -14.93
N THR A 84 -9.09 -8.12 -15.55
CA THR A 84 -10.00 -9.08 -14.93
C THR A 84 -9.23 -9.80 -13.82
N ARG A 85 -9.49 -9.43 -12.56
CA ARG A 85 -8.91 -10.14 -11.43
C ARG A 85 -9.47 -11.56 -11.41
N LEU A 86 -8.61 -12.57 -11.52
CA LEU A 86 -9.02 -13.96 -11.36
C LEU A 86 -9.56 -14.17 -9.94
N ASP A 87 -10.75 -14.74 -9.80
CA ASP A 87 -11.37 -15.02 -8.50
C ASP A 87 -10.66 -16.16 -7.72
N LYS A 88 -9.60 -16.75 -8.28
CA LYS A 88 -8.84 -17.85 -7.70
C LYS A 88 -7.67 -17.31 -6.87
N TRP A 89 -7.90 -17.14 -5.57
CA TRP A 89 -6.91 -16.61 -4.63
C TRP A 89 -6.55 -17.64 -3.56
N TYR A 90 -5.25 -17.89 -3.35
CA TYR A 90 -4.74 -18.92 -2.43
C TYR A 90 -4.13 -18.39 -1.13
N ILE A 91 -3.99 -17.07 -0.95
CA ILE A 91 -3.21 -16.49 0.16
C ILE A 91 -4.07 -15.72 1.18
N GLU A 92 -5.31 -15.35 0.87
CA GLU A 92 -6.25 -14.75 1.84
C GLU A 92 -7.65 -14.60 1.24
N PRO A 93 -8.73 -15.14 1.85
CA PRO A 93 -10.08 -14.78 1.45
C PRO A 93 -10.27 -13.30 1.81
N GLN A 94 -9.91 -12.40 0.88
CA GLN A 94 -10.21 -10.99 1.04
C GLN A 94 -11.70 -10.88 1.29
N VAL A 95 -12.04 -10.47 2.51
CA VAL A 95 -13.39 -10.17 2.95
C VAL A 95 -14.01 -9.33 1.85
N SER A 96 -15.16 -9.76 1.32
CA SER A 96 -15.82 -9.15 0.15
C SER A 96 -15.88 -7.62 0.22
N GLN A 97 -15.95 -7.06 1.43
CA GLN A 97 -15.97 -5.64 1.72
C GLN A 97 -14.67 -4.90 1.37
N TRP A 98 -13.49 -5.51 1.58
CA TRP A 98 -12.22 -4.89 1.22
C TRP A 98 -12.08 -4.74 -0.30
N ARG A 99 -12.49 -5.77 -1.05
CA ARG A 99 -12.56 -5.71 -2.52
C ARG A 99 -13.48 -4.59 -3.01
N VAL A 100 -14.63 -4.40 -2.35
CA VAL A 100 -15.55 -3.31 -2.66
C VAL A 100 -14.92 -1.95 -2.35
N LEU A 101 -14.19 -1.84 -1.23
CA LEU A 101 -13.48 -0.62 -0.87
C LEU A 101 -12.40 -0.28 -1.90
N GLU A 102 -11.55 -1.22 -2.29
CA GLU A 102 -10.50 -1.01 -3.29
C GLU A 102 -11.07 -0.47 -4.60
N LYS A 103 -12.21 -1.02 -5.05
CA LYS A 103 -12.92 -0.54 -6.25
C LYS A 103 -13.38 0.91 -6.08
N LYS A 104 -14.04 1.22 -4.96
CA LYS A 104 -14.53 2.58 -4.67
C LYS A 104 -13.40 3.60 -4.58
N ILE A 105 -12.28 3.24 -3.95
CA ILE A 105 -11.08 4.08 -3.91
C ILE A 105 -10.58 4.34 -5.34
N ALA A 106 -10.47 3.31 -6.18
CA ALA A 106 -9.98 3.47 -7.54
C ALA A 106 -10.91 4.34 -8.42
N GLU A 107 -12.23 4.21 -8.27
CA GLU A 107 -13.24 5.09 -8.89
C GLU A 107 -13.06 6.53 -8.40
N GLU A 108 -13.00 6.76 -7.09
CA GLU A 108 -12.80 8.08 -6.49
C GLU A 108 -11.53 8.77 -6.97
N LEU A 109 -10.41 8.05 -7.00
CA LEU A 109 -9.12 8.58 -7.46
C LEU A 109 -9.15 8.92 -8.96
N SER A 110 -9.84 8.10 -9.76
CA SER A 110 -10.02 8.33 -11.18
C SER A 110 -10.87 9.56 -11.46
N ASP A 111 -11.88 9.83 -10.64
CA ASP A 111 -12.79 10.96 -10.83
C ASP A 111 -12.22 12.27 -10.25
N GLN A 112 -11.59 12.22 -9.08
CA GLN A 112 -11.26 13.42 -8.33
C GLN A 112 -9.79 13.87 -8.47
N CYS A 113 -8.88 12.95 -8.78
CA CYS A 113 -7.44 13.22 -8.79
C CYS A 113 -6.84 13.25 -10.20
N LEU A 114 -7.13 12.25 -11.04
CA LEU A 114 -6.55 12.16 -12.37
C LEU A 114 -6.92 13.34 -13.30
N PRO A 115 -8.18 13.84 -13.37
CA PRO A 115 -8.54 14.97 -14.23
C PRO A 115 -7.85 16.27 -13.81
N LYS A 116 -7.46 16.38 -12.54
CA LYS A 116 -6.69 17.51 -11.99
C LYS A 116 -5.18 17.35 -12.17
N LYS A 117 -4.73 16.25 -12.80
CA LYS A 117 -3.32 15.90 -13.00
C LYS A 117 -2.54 15.76 -11.69
N TYR A 118 -3.20 15.34 -10.63
CA TYR A 118 -2.52 15.03 -9.38
C TYR A 118 -1.79 13.69 -9.49
N SER A 119 -0.59 13.62 -8.91
CA SER A 119 0.11 12.34 -8.72
C SER A 119 -0.52 11.60 -7.55
N VAL A 120 -0.96 10.36 -7.78
CA VAL A 120 -1.69 9.60 -6.76
C VAL A 120 -0.78 8.54 -6.15
N TYR A 121 -0.57 8.64 -4.84
CA TYR A 121 0.25 7.73 -4.05
C TYR A 121 -0.64 6.92 -3.12
N ILE A 122 -0.49 5.60 -3.13
CA ILE A 122 -1.23 4.69 -2.26
C ILE A 122 -0.23 3.90 -1.41
N VAL A 123 -0.56 3.76 -0.13
CA VAL A 123 0.15 2.88 0.81
C VAL A 123 -0.88 1.97 1.46
N THR A 124 -0.65 0.66 1.39
CA THR A 124 -1.49 -0.34 2.06
C THR A 124 -0.63 -1.24 2.94
N GLY A 125 -1.14 -1.67 4.08
CA GLY A 125 -0.38 -2.45 5.03
C GLY A 125 -1.23 -3.27 5.97
N VAL A 126 -0.55 -3.99 6.84
CA VAL A 126 -1.17 -4.90 7.81
C VAL A 126 -0.56 -4.77 9.18
N VAL A 127 -1.40 -4.86 10.21
CA VAL A 127 -0.97 -4.93 11.60
C VAL A 127 -0.82 -6.41 11.99
N PRO A 128 0.33 -6.86 12.49
CA PRO A 128 0.47 -8.24 12.96
C PRO A 128 -0.58 -8.58 14.02
N GLY A 129 -1.17 -9.76 13.94
CA GLY A 129 -2.13 -10.25 14.93
C GLY A 129 -1.49 -11.12 16.00
N THR A 130 -2.25 -12.05 16.57
CA THR A 130 -1.74 -13.05 17.53
C THR A 130 -1.58 -14.43 16.89
N GLY A 131 -2.49 -14.79 15.98
CA GLY A 131 -2.52 -16.10 15.31
C GLY A 131 -1.44 -16.31 14.26
N ASN A 132 -1.21 -17.58 13.91
CA ASN A 132 -0.28 -18.01 12.87
C ASN A 132 -0.96 -19.03 11.93
N ILE A 133 -0.69 -18.92 10.62
CA ILE A 133 -1.01 -19.98 9.65
C ILE A 133 0.15 -20.97 9.63
N ASN A 134 -0.16 -22.25 9.85
CA ASN A 134 0.79 -23.36 9.82
C ASN A 134 2.06 -23.12 10.66
N ASN A 135 1.93 -22.40 11.79
CA ASN A 135 3.05 -21.98 12.66
C ASN A 135 4.18 -21.24 11.93
N ARG A 136 3.91 -20.64 10.77
CA ARG A 136 4.93 -20.06 9.89
C ARG A 136 4.70 -18.61 9.54
N VAL A 137 3.45 -18.23 9.26
CA VAL A 137 3.08 -16.89 8.78
C VAL A 137 2.15 -16.26 9.78
N LYS A 138 2.44 -15.04 10.19
CA LYS A 138 1.61 -14.30 11.13
C LYS A 138 0.29 -13.90 10.46
N VAL A 139 -0.83 -14.16 11.12
CA VAL A 139 -2.13 -13.69 10.66
C VAL A 139 -2.28 -12.22 11.06
N PRO A 140 -2.54 -11.29 10.12
CA PRO A 140 -2.85 -9.91 10.46
C PRO A 140 -4.04 -9.78 11.40
N SER A 141 -3.99 -8.82 12.33
CA SER A 141 -5.16 -8.37 13.09
C SER A 141 -5.97 -7.35 12.30
N HIS A 142 -5.31 -6.49 11.54
CA HIS A 142 -5.93 -5.41 10.77
C HIS A 142 -5.27 -5.24 9.41
N PHE A 143 -6.06 -4.76 8.45
CA PHE A 143 -5.61 -4.23 7.17
C PHE A 143 -5.89 -2.75 7.11
N TRP A 144 -5.02 -2.00 6.47
CA TRP A 144 -5.20 -0.58 6.27
C TRP A 144 -4.73 -0.14 4.88
N THR A 145 -5.30 0.95 4.40
CA THR A 145 -4.88 1.62 3.16
C THR A 145 -5.04 3.12 3.33
N VAL A 146 -4.15 3.89 2.74
CA VAL A 146 -4.18 5.34 2.74
C VAL A 146 -3.74 5.83 1.37
N TYR A 147 -4.30 6.95 0.93
CA TYR A 147 -3.88 7.58 -0.30
C TYR A 147 -3.67 9.08 -0.14
N CYS A 148 -2.86 9.64 -1.04
CA CYS A 148 -2.69 11.07 -1.24
C CYS A 148 -2.69 11.40 -2.73
N CYS A 149 -3.49 12.39 -3.12
CA CYS A 149 -3.43 13.05 -4.41
C CYS A 149 -2.59 14.32 -4.29
N LEU A 150 -1.35 14.22 -4.73
CA LEU A 150 -0.33 15.26 -4.64
C LEU A 150 -0.40 16.20 -5.84
N ASP A 151 -0.50 17.49 -5.59
CA ASP A 151 -0.43 18.51 -6.64
C ASP A 151 1.01 18.78 -7.10
N ASN A 152 1.15 19.64 -8.10
CA ASN A 152 2.45 20.05 -8.64
C ASN A 152 3.28 20.92 -7.68
N ASN A 153 2.71 21.35 -6.56
CA ASN A 153 3.39 22.10 -5.50
C ASN A 153 3.77 21.19 -4.32
N ASN A 154 3.75 19.87 -4.52
CA ASN A 154 4.11 18.87 -3.51
C ASN A 154 3.19 18.89 -2.27
N ARG A 155 1.90 19.22 -2.45
CA ARG A 155 0.88 19.22 -1.38
C ARG A 155 -0.21 18.19 -1.67
N CYS A 156 -0.56 17.38 -0.66
CA CYS A 156 -1.73 16.50 -0.79
C CYS A 156 -3.00 17.35 -0.76
N GLN A 157 -3.74 17.33 -1.85
CA GLN A 157 -5.01 18.07 -1.98
C GLN A 157 -6.20 17.21 -1.54
N ILE A 158 -6.10 15.89 -1.74
CA ILE A 158 -7.12 14.92 -1.34
C ILE A 158 -6.38 13.76 -0.69
N SER A 159 -6.80 13.36 0.50
CA SER A 159 -6.26 12.20 1.21
C SER A 159 -7.31 11.58 2.11
N SER A 160 -7.28 10.26 2.24
CA SER A 160 -8.14 9.49 3.13
C SER A 160 -7.44 8.18 3.48
N GLY A 161 -7.76 7.67 4.67
CA GLY A 161 -7.29 6.40 5.17
C GLY A 161 -8.46 5.47 5.48
N PHE A 162 -8.21 4.17 5.47
CA PHE A 162 -9.17 3.14 5.83
C PHE A 162 -8.49 2.06 6.62
N ILE A 163 -9.17 1.52 7.62
CA ILE A 163 -8.69 0.41 8.44
C ILE A 163 -9.83 -0.55 8.77
N GLY A 164 -9.56 -1.85 8.73
CA GLY A 164 -10.51 -2.89 9.09
C GLY A 164 -9.81 -4.03 9.84
N GLU A 165 -10.54 -4.66 10.76
CA GLU A 165 -10.10 -5.90 11.39
C GLU A 165 -10.07 -7.04 10.36
N ASN A 166 -9.23 -8.05 10.58
CA ASN A 166 -9.22 -9.29 9.83
C ASN A 166 -10.41 -10.19 10.18
N LYS A 167 -11.61 -9.64 10.01
CA LYS A 167 -12.94 -10.21 10.25
C LYS A 167 -13.87 -9.76 9.13
N LYS A 168 -15.09 -10.31 9.07
CA LYS A 168 -16.08 -9.96 8.04
C LYS A 168 -16.71 -8.56 8.20
N ASP A 169 -15.95 -7.59 8.70
CA ASP A 169 -16.44 -6.25 9.03
C ASP A 169 -16.12 -5.23 7.92
N THR A 170 -16.89 -4.15 7.91
CA THR A 170 -16.71 -3.05 6.97
C THR A 170 -15.49 -2.22 7.38
N PRO A 171 -14.53 -1.97 6.49
CA PRO A 171 -13.43 -1.05 6.78
C PRO A 171 -13.94 0.35 7.13
N LYS A 172 -13.37 0.93 8.17
CA LYS A 172 -13.72 2.27 8.66
C LYS A 172 -12.90 3.31 7.91
N ASN A 173 -13.58 4.35 7.41
CA ASN A 173 -12.91 5.54 6.87
C ASN A 173 -12.32 6.37 8.02
N LYS A 174 -11.11 6.87 7.80
CA LYS A 174 -10.29 7.67 8.71
C LYS A 174 -9.66 8.83 7.96
N THR A 175 -9.38 9.90 8.70
CA THR A 175 -8.43 10.90 8.24
C THR A 175 -7.01 10.32 8.30
N VAL A 176 -6.05 10.87 7.55
CA VAL A 176 -4.65 10.42 7.63
C VAL A 176 -4.16 10.48 9.09
N LYS A 177 -4.44 11.59 9.80
CA LYS A 177 -4.01 11.79 11.19
C LYS A 177 -4.64 10.79 12.17
N ASP A 178 -5.93 10.49 12.00
CA ASP A 178 -6.59 9.51 12.86
C ASP A 178 -6.06 8.10 12.59
N LEU A 179 -5.78 7.78 11.32
CA LEU A 179 -5.14 6.51 10.96
C LEU A 179 -3.71 6.43 11.53
N GLU A 180 -2.91 7.49 11.44
CA GLU A 180 -1.58 7.56 12.08
C GLU A 180 -1.67 7.29 13.59
N THR A 181 -2.68 7.84 14.27
CA THR A 181 -2.93 7.63 15.71
C THR A 181 -3.32 6.19 16.02
N ASP A 182 -4.24 5.62 15.23
CA ASP A 182 -4.64 4.22 15.37
C ASP A 182 -3.44 3.28 15.15
N LEU A 183 -2.63 3.53 14.11
CA LEU A 183 -1.46 2.70 13.78
C LEU A 183 -0.35 2.82 14.84
N ALA A 184 -0.08 4.02 15.36
CA ALA A 184 0.88 4.19 16.45
C ALA A 184 0.49 3.33 17.67
N THR A 185 -0.80 3.32 18.01
CA THR A 185 -1.35 2.48 19.08
C THR A 185 -1.21 0.99 18.75
N LEU A 186 -1.62 0.58 17.54
CA LEU A 186 -1.65 -0.83 17.13
C LEU A 186 -0.27 -1.46 16.96
N TYR A 187 0.73 -0.69 16.52
CA TYR A 187 2.13 -1.14 16.46
C TYR A 187 2.90 -0.90 17.77
N ASN A 188 2.28 -0.27 18.78
CA ASN A 188 2.89 0.08 20.06
C ASN A 188 4.18 0.91 19.89
N VAL A 189 4.07 2.02 19.17
CA VAL A 189 5.15 2.99 18.92
C VAL A 189 4.67 4.41 19.25
N ASP A 190 5.61 5.31 19.58
CA ASP A 190 5.27 6.69 19.96
C ASP A 190 4.62 7.48 18.82
N SER A 191 5.01 7.20 17.58
CA SER A 191 4.46 7.84 16.40
C SER A 191 4.54 6.94 15.16
N PHE A 192 3.55 7.09 14.28
CA PHE A 192 3.50 6.44 12.98
C PHE A 192 3.14 7.48 11.93
N GLU A 193 4.08 7.84 11.06
CA GLU A 193 3.90 8.82 10.00
C GLU A 193 3.63 8.09 8.68
N LEU A 194 2.52 8.41 8.03
CA LEU A 194 2.14 7.82 6.74
C LEU A 194 2.65 8.66 5.57
N PHE A 195 2.65 9.98 5.71
CA PHE A 195 3.17 10.92 4.73
C PHE A 195 3.96 12.03 5.43
N ASP A 196 4.89 12.64 4.69
CA ASP A 196 5.73 13.73 5.19
C ASP A 196 4.89 14.92 5.72
N ASN A 197 5.36 15.63 6.75
CA ASN A 197 4.59 16.71 7.35
C ASN A 197 4.24 17.84 6.38
N SER A 198 5.04 18.07 5.33
CA SER A 198 4.74 19.04 4.25
C SER A 198 3.49 18.68 3.44
N THR A 199 3.04 17.43 3.53
CA THR A 199 1.90 16.89 2.80
C THR A 199 0.60 16.89 3.61
N LYS A 200 0.65 17.16 4.92
CA LYS A 200 -0.55 17.14 5.77
C LYS A 200 -1.49 18.29 5.39
N LEU A 201 -2.74 17.94 5.07
CA LEU A 201 -3.77 18.92 4.74
C LEU A 201 -3.89 19.96 5.87
N PRO A 202 -3.98 21.27 5.55
CA PRO A 202 -4.32 22.26 6.57
C PRO A 202 -5.68 21.91 7.19
N PRO A 203 -5.89 22.11 8.50
CA PRO A 203 -7.14 21.78 9.16
C PRO A 203 -8.23 22.73 8.69
N LYS A 204 -8.94 22.40 7.59
CA LYS A 204 -10.30 22.87 7.30
C LYS A 204 -10.98 22.09 6.16
N LYS A 205 -12.16 21.56 6.53
CA LYS A 205 -13.23 20.94 5.72
C LYS A 205 -12.82 19.75 4.86
N GLN A 206 -12.57 18.63 5.54
CA GLN A 206 -12.86 17.31 4.97
C GLN A 206 -14.31 17.29 4.49
N LYS A 207 -14.52 17.07 3.19
CA LYS A 207 -15.79 16.54 2.73
C LYS A 207 -15.84 15.10 3.21
N PHE A 208 -16.56 14.87 4.30
CA PHE A 208 -17.06 13.55 4.62
C PHE A 208 -17.86 13.06 3.41
N PHE A 209 -17.32 12.09 2.69
CA PHE A 209 -18.13 11.34 1.74
C PHE A 209 -18.99 10.36 2.54
N LYS A 210 -20.29 10.63 2.49
CA LYS A 210 -21.34 9.76 3.02
C LYS A 210 -21.27 8.46 2.21
N PHE A 211 -20.98 7.34 2.88
CA PHE A 211 -21.19 6.01 2.33
C PHE A 211 -22.66 5.92 1.92
N LEU A 212 -22.95 5.95 0.62
CA LEU A 212 -24.25 5.56 0.12
C LEU A 212 -24.24 4.05 -0.04
N ASP A 213 -24.97 3.44 0.89
CA ASP A 213 -25.69 2.18 0.77
C ASP A 213 -26.40 2.16 -0.59
N VAL A 214 -25.96 1.29 -1.49
CA VAL A 214 -26.80 0.83 -2.60
C VAL A 214 -26.94 -0.66 -2.39
N ARG A 215 -28.08 -0.99 -1.79
CA ARG A 215 -28.69 -2.31 -1.80
C ARG A 215 -28.65 -2.86 -3.22
N LEU A 216 -28.24 -4.13 -3.34
CA LEU A 216 -28.60 -4.96 -4.50
C LEU A 216 -30.12 -5.08 -4.59
#